data_AF-A0A1G5CVY6-F1
#
_entry.id   AF-A0A1G5CVY6-F1
#
_cell.length_a   1.000
_cell.length_b   1.000
_cell.length_c   1.000
_cell.angle_alpha   90.00
_cell.angle_beta   90.00
_cell.angle_gamma   90.00
#
_symmetry.space_group_name_H-M   'P 1'
#
loop_
_entity.id
_entity.type
_entity.pdbx_description
1 polymer ?
#
loop_
_entity_poly.entity_id
_entity_poly.type
_entity_poly.pdbx_seq_one_letter_code
_entity_poly.pdbx_strand_id
1 'polypeptide(L)'
;MKSKWVRQSILMGVIMVVGILALVILSNWDTIRRRIGHQSPQPAVEASPDAEGGQIGDDLSGFMRDENFFDKTGSGYKSDIIIENGIKVNVMLDSIGQDLRVTVIDTMGNLAAGAEFVADVEGVGRYTDTDKDGIIYVEHLREGDYFVSLEDMEGYIVPHTKTMIRISKDIQYKALSDVAFLVLTEDQVDVTVDDTQSNSADTEGDGSENIEADAYESAGRLGIDVSSHNGEINWTEVKEAGVQFAIIRCGYRGASSGSLVLDSRFAENMRGAIKAGIPVGVYFFSQAVNETEAIEEASMVVEECKLYLLDLPVFIDSESAGGKGRADRLDVDERTAITRAFCETITNSGYEAGVYASKKWWNSKLDAEQLTLYHSWLAQYTETPDYDGYYDYWQYTSKGTIKGIEGKVDLNIKYR
;
A
#
# COMPACT_ATOMS: atom_id res chain seq x y z
N MET A 1 -19.79 34.58 -37.23
CA MET A 1 -20.09 33.25 -37.82
C MET A 1 -19.39 32.05 -37.16
N LYS A 2 -18.25 32.20 -36.45
CA LYS A 2 -17.51 31.06 -35.84
C LYS A 2 -18.11 30.47 -34.53
N SER A 3 -18.98 31.18 -33.81
CA SER A 3 -19.49 30.74 -32.49
C SER A 3 -20.61 29.68 -32.54
N LYS A 4 -21.44 29.68 -33.60
CA LYS A 4 -22.56 28.72 -33.72
C LYS A 4 -22.08 27.29 -34.00
N TRP A 5 -21.04 27.16 -34.82
CA TRP A 5 -20.45 25.86 -35.17
C TRP A 5 -19.81 25.17 -33.96
N VAL A 6 -19.07 25.91 -33.13
CA VAL A 6 -18.45 25.35 -31.91
C VAL A 6 -19.50 24.84 -30.92
N ARG A 7 -20.61 25.58 -30.72
CA ARG A 7 -21.70 25.15 -29.85
C ARG A 7 -22.43 23.92 -30.40
N GLN A 8 -22.58 23.80 -31.71
CA GLN A 8 -23.18 22.61 -32.34
C GLN A 8 -22.27 21.38 -32.25
N SER A 9 -20.96 21.55 -32.37
CA SER A 9 -19.99 20.45 -32.19
C SER A 9 -19.93 19.93 -30.75
N ILE A 10 -19.96 20.83 -29.75
CA ILE A 10 -20.01 20.44 -28.33
C ILE A 10 -21.33 19.72 -28.03
N LEU A 11 -22.46 20.23 -28.54
CA LEU A 11 -23.77 19.61 -28.35
C LEU A 11 -23.82 18.20 -28.97
N MET A 12 -23.24 18.00 -30.17
CA MET A 12 -23.14 16.65 -30.76
C MET A 12 -22.23 15.72 -29.96
N GLY A 13 -21.11 16.22 -29.41
CA GLY A 13 -20.24 15.44 -28.53
C GLY A 13 -20.96 14.97 -27.25
N VAL A 14 -21.73 15.86 -26.62
CA VAL A 14 -22.54 15.52 -25.43
C VAL A 14 -23.62 14.51 -25.78
N ILE A 15 -24.33 14.66 -26.90
CA ILE A 15 -25.35 13.70 -27.34
C ILE A 15 -24.73 12.32 -27.61
N MET A 16 -23.53 12.27 -28.19
CA MET A 16 -22.82 11.01 -28.43
C MET A 16 -22.44 10.31 -27.12
N VAL A 17 -21.89 11.05 -26.14
CA VAL A 17 -21.54 10.50 -24.82
C VAL A 17 -22.78 10.00 -24.07
N VAL A 18 -23.87 10.77 -24.08
CA VAL A 18 -25.15 10.36 -23.46
C VAL A 18 -25.73 9.12 -24.16
N GLY A 19 -25.61 9.03 -25.49
CA GLY A 19 -26.04 7.85 -26.25
C GLY A 19 -25.25 6.59 -25.91
N ILE A 20 -23.92 6.71 -25.75
CA ILE A 20 -23.06 5.59 -25.35
C ILE A 20 -23.39 5.15 -23.91
N LEU A 21 -23.57 6.09 -22.98
CA LEU A 21 -24.01 5.79 -21.61
C LEU A 21 -25.37 5.09 -21.57
N ALA A 22 -26.34 5.54 -22.38
CA ALA A 22 -27.64 4.89 -22.49
C ALA A 22 -27.53 3.47 -23.05
N LEU A 23 -26.66 3.23 -24.03
CA LEU A 23 -26.41 1.90 -24.58
C LEU A 23 -25.76 0.95 -23.55
N VAL A 24 -24.80 1.43 -22.77
CA VAL A 24 -24.16 0.65 -21.69
C VAL A 24 -25.17 0.32 -20.59
N ILE A 25 -26.04 1.27 -20.24
CA ILE A 25 -27.12 1.06 -19.26
C ILE A 25 -28.13 0.03 -19.79
N LEU A 26 -28.52 0.10 -21.07
CA LEU A 26 -29.44 -0.85 -21.69
C LEU A 26 -28.82 -2.24 -21.86
N SER A 27 -27.53 -2.34 -22.22
CA SER A 27 -26.84 -3.63 -22.37
C SER A 27 -26.65 -4.35 -21.03
N ASN A 28 -26.53 -3.59 -19.94
CA ASN A 28 -26.28 -4.11 -18.60
C ASN A 28 -27.50 -3.98 -17.68
N TRP A 29 -28.70 -3.78 -18.25
CA TRP A 29 -29.91 -3.44 -17.50
C TRP A 29 -30.31 -4.53 -16.50
N ASP A 30 -30.18 -5.81 -16.84
CA ASP A 30 -30.51 -6.92 -15.94
C ASP A 30 -29.55 -7.00 -14.74
N THR A 31 -28.28 -6.66 -14.93
CA THR A 31 -27.26 -6.61 -13.88
C THR A 31 -27.51 -5.43 -12.94
N ILE A 32 -27.88 -4.28 -13.50
CA ILE A 32 -28.22 -3.07 -12.74
C ILE A 32 -29.52 -3.30 -11.95
N ARG A 33 -30.53 -3.94 -12.53
CA ARG A 33 -31.80 -4.25 -11.87
C ARG A 33 -31.64 -5.20 -10.68
N ARG A 34 -30.71 -6.16 -10.75
CA ARG A 34 -30.36 -7.04 -9.61
C ARG A 34 -29.63 -6.29 -8.49
N ARG A 35 -28.83 -5.27 -8.81
CA ARG A 35 -28.14 -4.44 -7.79
C ARG A 35 -29.04 -3.38 -7.15
N ILE A 36 -30.03 -2.86 -7.88
CA ILE A 36 -30.93 -1.78 -7.39
C ILE A 36 -32.20 -2.35 -6.73
N GLY A 37 -32.59 -3.60 -7.05
CA GLY A 37 -33.77 -4.24 -6.45
C GLY A 37 -33.53 -4.72 -5.03
N HIS A 38 -33.92 -3.90 -4.04
CA HIS A 38 -34.27 -4.38 -2.70
C HIS A 38 -35.26 -5.55 -2.81
N GLN A 39 -34.87 -6.73 -2.33
CA GLN A 39 -35.78 -7.85 -2.14
C GLN A 39 -36.82 -7.47 -1.08
N SER A 40 -38.08 -7.36 -1.49
CA SER A 40 -39.22 -7.51 -0.59
C SER A 40 -39.88 -8.87 -0.89
N PRO A 41 -40.17 -9.70 0.12
CA PRO A 41 -40.62 -11.06 -0.07
C PRO A 41 -42.14 -11.10 -0.30
N GLN A 42 -42.61 -11.97 -1.19
CA GLN A 42 -44.03 -12.28 -1.32
C GLN A 42 -44.24 -13.70 -1.88
N PRO A 43 -45.42 -14.31 -1.67
CA PRO A 43 -45.61 -15.40 -0.72
C PRO A 43 -45.84 -16.75 -1.40
N ALA A 44 -45.68 -17.83 -0.62
CA ALA A 44 -45.91 -19.20 -1.05
C ALA A 44 -47.39 -19.43 -1.43
N VAL A 45 -47.61 -20.06 -2.58
CA VAL A 45 -48.90 -20.61 -3.02
C VAL A 45 -48.79 -22.13 -3.00
N GLU A 46 -49.71 -22.74 -2.27
CA GLU A 46 -49.92 -24.19 -2.16
C GLU A 46 -50.27 -24.84 -3.50
N ALA A 47 -49.81 -26.08 -3.71
CA ALA A 47 -50.40 -27.00 -4.68
C ALA A 47 -50.59 -28.38 -4.05
N SER A 48 -51.81 -28.90 -4.25
CA SER A 48 -52.30 -30.22 -3.86
C SER A 48 -51.77 -31.33 -4.81
N PRO A 49 -51.89 -32.62 -4.44
CA PRO A 49 -51.11 -33.71 -5.01
C PRO A 49 -51.78 -34.35 -6.23
N ASP A 50 -50.98 -34.86 -7.17
CA ASP A 50 -51.03 -36.28 -7.59
C ASP A 50 -50.01 -36.63 -8.68
N ALA A 51 -49.61 -37.90 -8.65
CA ALA A 51 -48.97 -38.73 -9.68
C ALA A 51 -47.42 -38.82 -9.76
N GLU A 52 -46.93 -39.87 -9.09
CA GLU A 52 -45.93 -40.86 -9.52
C GLU A 52 -44.59 -40.40 -10.15
N GLY A 53 -43.50 -40.68 -9.41
CA GLY A 53 -42.21 -41.06 -10.00
C GLY A 53 -40.99 -40.24 -9.53
N GLY A 54 -40.23 -40.79 -8.57
CA GLY A 54 -38.87 -40.37 -8.23
C GLY A 54 -38.77 -39.31 -7.13
N GLN A 55 -38.47 -39.73 -5.89
CA GLN A 55 -38.33 -38.83 -4.74
C GLN A 55 -36.93 -38.18 -4.75
N ILE A 56 -36.83 -36.98 -5.32
CA ILE A 56 -35.73 -36.04 -5.11
C ILE A 56 -36.28 -34.89 -4.25
N GLY A 57 -35.75 -34.77 -3.04
CA GLY A 57 -35.39 -33.48 -2.43
C GLY A 57 -36.45 -32.41 -2.16
N ASP A 58 -37.68 -32.75 -1.74
CA ASP A 58 -38.71 -31.74 -1.40
C ASP A 58 -38.96 -31.53 0.11
N ASP A 59 -38.13 -32.07 1.00
CA ASP A 59 -38.22 -31.79 2.44
C ASP A 59 -37.30 -30.63 2.85
N LEU A 60 -37.74 -29.39 2.61
CA LEU A 60 -37.06 -28.17 3.08
C LEU A 60 -37.03 -28.03 4.61
N SER A 61 -37.69 -28.94 5.36
CA SER A 61 -37.70 -28.98 6.82
C SER A 61 -36.82 -30.09 7.41
N GLY A 62 -36.10 -30.85 6.57
CA GLY A 62 -35.25 -31.96 7.02
C GLY A 62 -34.19 -31.54 8.05
N PHE A 63 -33.68 -30.31 7.95
CA PHE A 63 -32.71 -29.75 8.90
C PHE A 63 -33.28 -29.54 10.32
N MET A 64 -34.61 -29.42 10.47
CA MET A 64 -35.24 -29.28 11.80
C MET A 64 -35.36 -30.61 12.54
N ARG A 65 -35.10 -31.74 11.87
CA ARG A 65 -35.13 -33.08 12.48
C ARG A 65 -33.74 -33.62 12.78
N ASP A 66 -32.70 -32.87 12.40
CA ASP A 66 -31.33 -33.18 12.78
C ASP A 66 -31.08 -32.60 14.17
N GLU A 67 -31.10 -33.47 15.18
CA GLU A 67 -30.89 -33.11 16.59
C GLU A 67 -29.51 -32.47 16.84
N ASN A 68 -28.57 -32.58 15.89
CA ASN A 68 -27.23 -32.00 15.99
C ASN A 68 -27.08 -30.70 15.18
N PHE A 69 -28.08 -30.28 14.41
CA PHE A 69 -27.94 -29.12 13.51
C PHE A 69 -27.73 -27.79 14.25
N PHE A 70 -28.24 -27.69 15.48
CA PHE A 70 -28.06 -26.50 16.33
C PHE A 70 -27.03 -26.71 17.44
N ASP A 71 -26.30 -27.82 17.45
CA ASP A 71 -25.32 -28.07 18.51
C ASP A 71 -24.07 -27.22 18.28
N LYS A 72 -23.91 -26.17 19.10
CA LYS A 72 -22.78 -25.22 19.05
C LYS A 72 -21.54 -25.74 19.77
N THR A 73 -21.31 -27.05 19.76
CA THR A 73 -20.06 -27.65 20.20
C THR A 73 -19.44 -28.46 19.08
N GLY A 74 -18.59 -27.78 18.30
CA GLY A 74 -17.47 -28.41 17.60
C GLY A 74 -17.79 -29.14 16.30
N SER A 75 -18.34 -28.45 15.29
CA SER A 75 -18.08 -28.82 13.90
C SER A 75 -17.28 -27.71 13.23
N GLY A 76 -15.96 -27.90 13.18
CA GLY A 76 -15.08 -27.08 12.36
C GLY A 76 -15.41 -27.29 10.90
N TYR A 77 -16.23 -26.42 10.32
CA TYR A 77 -16.25 -26.23 8.88
C TYR A 77 -15.06 -25.35 8.51
N LYS A 78 -13.85 -25.93 8.63
CA LYS A 78 -12.82 -25.67 7.64
C LYS A 78 -13.40 -26.17 6.32
N SER A 79 -13.28 -25.36 5.29
CA SER A 79 -13.54 -25.73 3.91
C SER A 79 -12.59 -26.84 3.48
N ASP A 80 -12.84 -28.07 3.95
CA ASP A 80 -12.20 -29.28 3.46
C ASP A 80 -12.84 -29.63 2.11
N ILE A 81 -12.50 -28.84 1.09
CA ILE A 81 -12.46 -29.38 -0.26
C ILE A 81 -11.23 -30.30 -0.27
N ILE A 82 -11.43 -31.53 0.17
CA ILE A 82 -10.53 -32.64 -0.16
C ILE A 82 -10.70 -32.86 -1.67
N ILE A 83 -9.89 -32.15 -2.48
CA ILE A 83 -9.68 -32.53 -3.88
C ILE A 83 -8.74 -33.73 -3.82
N GLU A 84 -9.16 -34.87 -4.36
CA GLU A 84 -8.35 -36.09 -4.52
C GLU A 84 -7.11 -35.91 -5.44
N ASN A 85 -6.71 -34.68 -5.77
CA ASN A 85 -5.52 -34.31 -6.53
C ASN A 85 -5.07 -32.93 -6.03
N GLY A 86 -3.76 -32.73 -5.80
CA GLY A 86 -3.19 -31.61 -5.05
C GLY A 86 -3.62 -30.18 -5.44
N ILE A 87 -3.24 -29.20 -4.61
CA ILE A 87 -3.53 -27.77 -4.82
C ILE A 87 -2.80 -27.28 -6.07
N LYS A 88 -3.54 -26.86 -7.09
CA LYS A 88 -2.93 -26.34 -8.31
C LYS A 88 -2.34 -24.95 -8.06
N VAL A 89 -1.10 -24.76 -8.51
CA VAL A 89 -0.38 -23.48 -8.40
C VAL A 89 -0.01 -22.92 -9.77
N ASN A 90 0.30 -21.63 -9.82
CA ASN A 90 0.89 -20.92 -10.96
C ASN A 90 2.12 -20.15 -10.49
N VAL A 91 2.97 -19.78 -11.45
CA VAL A 91 4.21 -19.03 -11.21
C VAL A 91 4.12 -17.68 -11.89
N MET A 92 4.39 -16.62 -11.12
CA MET A 92 4.64 -15.28 -11.62
C MET A 92 6.13 -14.95 -11.44
N LEU A 93 6.70 -14.22 -12.40
CA LEU A 93 8.11 -13.84 -12.40
C LEU A 93 8.21 -12.34 -12.59
N ASP A 94 8.99 -11.70 -11.73
CA ASP A 94 9.31 -10.28 -11.79
C ASP A 94 10.81 -10.06 -11.65
N SER A 95 11.32 -9.00 -12.27
CA SER A 95 12.75 -8.67 -12.20
C SER A 95 12.96 -7.19 -11.98
N ILE A 96 13.86 -6.88 -11.04
CA ILE A 96 14.31 -5.54 -10.74
C ILE A 96 15.83 -5.55 -10.83
N GLY A 97 16.37 -4.90 -11.85
CA GLY A 97 17.80 -4.96 -12.12
C GLY A 97 18.26 -6.42 -12.26
N GLN A 98 19.25 -6.79 -11.45
CA GLN A 98 19.85 -8.11 -11.45
C GLN A 98 19.14 -9.13 -10.57
N ASP A 99 18.02 -8.76 -9.96
CA ASP A 99 17.29 -9.62 -9.04
C ASP A 99 16.02 -10.17 -9.72
N LEU A 100 15.68 -11.40 -9.37
CA LEU A 100 14.51 -12.13 -9.83
C LEU A 100 13.67 -12.50 -8.61
N ARG A 101 12.38 -12.21 -8.69
CA ARG A 101 11.36 -12.70 -7.75
C ARG A 101 10.49 -13.74 -8.45
N VAL A 102 10.35 -14.89 -7.81
CA VAL A 102 9.44 -15.97 -8.22
C VAL A 102 8.31 -16.03 -7.21
N THR A 103 7.08 -15.80 -7.66
CA THR A 103 5.90 -15.80 -6.80
C THR A 103 5.00 -16.98 -7.16
N VAL A 104 4.68 -17.80 -6.17
CA VAL A 104 3.85 -19.00 -6.31
C VAL A 104 2.45 -18.70 -5.79
N ILE A 105 1.45 -18.82 -6.66
CA ILE A 105 0.06 -18.51 -6.34
C ILE A 105 -0.86 -19.70 -6.59
N ASP A 106 -1.92 -19.83 -5.79
CA ASP A 106 -3.00 -20.79 -6.01
C ASP A 106 -3.91 -20.38 -7.19
N THR A 107 -4.92 -21.21 -7.50
CA THR A 107 -5.89 -20.90 -8.56
C THR A 107 -6.83 -19.72 -8.25
N MET A 108 -6.91 -19.30 -6.99
CA MET A 108 -7.68 -18.13 -6.55
C MET A 108 -6.85 -16.84 -6.57
N GLY A 109 -5.54 -16.96 -6.85
CA GLY A 109 -4.61 -15.84 -6.88
C GLY A 109 -4.01 -15.49 -5.53
N ASN A 110 -4.12 -16.34 -4.50
CA ASN A 110 -3.43 -16.12 -3.22
C ASN A 110 -2.05 -16.74 -3.23
N LEU A 111 -1.14 -16.20 -2.41
CA LEU A 111 0.16 -16.83 -2.17
C LEU A 111 0.00 -18.28 -1.68
N ALA A 112 0.78 -19.17 -2.27
CA ALA A 112 0.86 -20.57 -1.83
C ALA A 112 1.78 -20.68 -0.60
N ALA A 113 1.38 -20.09 0.52
CA ALA A 113 2.16 -20.11 1.75
C ALA A 113 2.06 -21.48 2.47
N GLY A 114 3.03 -21.76 3.34
CA GLY A 114 3.11 -22.96 4.19
C GLY A 114 3.84 -24.15 3.55
N ALA A 115 4.43 -23.99 2.38
CA ALA A 115 5.20 -25.03 1.70
C ALA A 115 6.56 -24.52 1.20
N GLU A 116 7.57 -25.41 1.14
CA GLU A 116 8.95 -25.05 0.74
C GLU A 116 9.14 -25.22 -0.76
N PHE A 117 8.63 -24.27 -1.56
CA PHE A 117 8.74 -24.36 -3.02
C PHE A 117 10.19 -24.28 -3.45
N VAL A 118 10.54 -25.01 -4.51
CA VAL A 118 11.89 -24.98 -5.10
C VAL A 118 11.77 -24.49 -6.53
N ALA A 119 12.36 -23.33 -6.81
CA ALA A 119 12.52 -22.79 -8.15
C ALA A 119 13.86 -23.26 -8.74
N ASP A 120 13.81 -23.90 -9.90
CA ASP A 120 14.97 -24.18 -10.74
C ASP A 120 15.11 -23.06 -11.77
N VAL A 121 16.21 -22.32 -11.68
CA VAL A 121 16.60 -21.30 -12.65
C VAL A 121 17.65 -21.91 -13.56
N GLU A 122 17.26 -22.19 -14.81
CA GLU A 122 18.06 -22.97 -15.75
C GLU A 122 19.46 -22.35 -15.96
N GLY A 123 20.49 -23.15 -15.70
CA GLY A 123 21.89 -22.74 -15.84
C GLY A 123 22.44 -21.91 -14.68
N VAL A 124 21.63 -21.60 -13.67
CA VAL A 124 22.05 -20.88 -12.45
C VAL A 124 22.05 -21.82 -11.25
N GLY A 125 20.91 -22.42 -10.93
CA GLY A 125 20.77 -23.27 -9.74
C GLY A 125 19.34 -23.37 -9.23
N ARG A 126 19.21 -24.03 -8.08
CA ARG A 126 17.95 -24.23 -7.36
C ARG A 126 17.88 -23.31 -6.16
N TYR A 127 16.70 -22.74 -5.94
CA TYR A 127 16.42 -21.79 -4.88
C TYR A 127 15.16 -22.24 -4.15
N THR A 128 15.21 -22.24 -2.82
CA THR A 128 14.14 -22.75 -1.97
C THR A 128 13.48 -21.61 -1.20
N ASP A 129 12.15 -21.62 -1.18
CA ASP A 129 11.32 -20.82 -0.28
C ASP A 129 11.49 -21.36 1.15
N THR A 130 12.40 -20.78 1.91
CA THR A 130 12.78 -21.26 3.25
C THR A 130 11.82 -20.82 4.35
N ASP A 131 11.20 -19.66 4.17
CA ASP A 131 10.24 -19.02 5.06
C ASP A 131 8.79 -19.42 4.76
N LYS A 132 8.57 -20.14 3.64
CA LYS A 132 7.30 -20.74 3.23
C LYS A 132 6.22 -19.68 3.01
N ASP A 133 6.61 -18.53 2.48
CA ASP A 133 5.70 -17.43 2.18
C ASP A 133 5.16 -17.50 0.73
N GLY A 134 5.68 -18.42 -0.09
CA GLY A 134 5.35 -18.58 -1.50
C GLY A 134 6.18 -17.70 -2.43
N ILE A 135 7.25 -17.07 -1.95
CA ILE A 135 8.10 -16.14 -2.71
C ILE A 135 9.55 -16.60 -2.63
N ILE A 136 10.25 -16.54 -3.76
CA ILE A 136 11.66 -16.93 -3.84
C ILE A 136 12.43 -15.81 -4.53
N TYR A 137 13.45 -15.30 -3.83
CA TYR A 137 14.37 -14.30 -4.36
C TYR A 137 15.64 -14.95 -4.91
N VAL A 138 16.04 -14.51 -6.09
CA VAL A 138 17.29 -14.89 -6.74
C VAL A 138 18.05 -13.62 -7.09
N GLU A 139 19.06 -13.31 -6.29
CA GLU A 139 19.80 -12.06 -6.38
C GLU A 139 21.02 -12.16 -7.31
N HIS A 140 21.47 -11.01 -7.81
CA HIS A 140 22.75 -10.85 -8.54
C HIS A 140 22.91 -11.71 -9.81
N LEU A 141 21.80 -11.94 -10.52
CA LEU A 141 21.81 -12.59 -11.83
C LEU A 141 22.52 -11.72 -12.88
N ARG A 142 23.16 -12.38 -13.85
CA ARG A 142 23.74 -11.66 -14.99
C ARG A 142 22.61 -11.21 -15.91
N GLU A 143 22.84 -10.14 -16.66
CA GLU A 143 21.89 -9.77 -17.71
C GLU A 143 21.73 -10.92 -18.73
N GLY A 144 20.49 -11.25 -19.06
CA GLY A 144 20.17 -12.35 -19.96
C GLY A 144 18.73 -12.82 -19.85
N ASP A 145 18.38 -13.76 -20.73
CA ASP A 145 17.08 -14.44 -20.69
C ASP A 145 17.25 -15.74 -19.88
N TYR A 146 16.36 -15.95 -18.92
CA TYR A 146 16.34 -17.11 -18.02
C TYR A 146 15.03 -17.86 -18.14
N PHE A 147 15.11 -19.18 -17.96
CA PHE A 147 13.94 -20.04 -17.87
C PHE A 147 13.82 -20.53 -16.43
N VAL A 148 12.65 -20.29 -15.84
CA VAL A 148 12.33 -20.67 -14.46
C VAL A 148 11.22 -21.71 -14.49
N SER A 149 11.37 -22.75 -13.66
CA SER A 149 10.34 -23.74 -13.39
C SER A 149 10.33 -24.08 -11.90
N LEU A 150 9.19 -24.51 -11.39
CA LEU A 150 9.09 -25.06 -10.04
C LEU A 150 9.29 -26.59 -10.08
N GLU A 151 9.96 -27.12 -9.06
CA GLU A 151 10.04 -28.56 -8.85
C GLU A 151 8.72 -29.14 -8.30
N ASP A 152 8.52 -30.43 -8.52
CA ASP A 152 7.34 -31.14 -8.00
C ASP A 152 7.30 -31.09 -6.48
N MET A 153 6.12 -30.82 -5.94
CA MET A 153 5.89 -30.76 -4.51
C MET A 153 4.68 -31.61 -4.13
N GLU A 154 4.85 -32.45 -3.11
CA GLU A 154 3.76 -33.25 -2.58
C GLU A 154 2.62 -32.36 -2.07
N GLY A 155 1.39 -32.70 -2.47
CA GLY A 155 0.21 -31.91 -2.13
C GLY A 155 -0.09 -30.76 -3.10
N TYR A 156 0.77 -30.49 -4.08
CA TYR A 156 0.58 -29.42 -5.07
C TYR A 156 0.66 -29.95 -6.51
N ILE A 157 -0.12 -29.33 -7.41
CA ILE A 157 -0.03 -29.56 -8.85
C ILE A 157 0.73 -28.37 -9.45
N VAL A 158 2.02 -28.59 -9.68
CA VAL A 158 2.96 -27.59 -10.17
C VAL A 158 2.97 -27.55 -11.70
N PRO A 159 3.03 -26.37 -12.34
CA PRO A 159 3.13 -26.28 -13.79
C PRO A 159 4.53 -26.71 -14.26
N HIS A 160 4.60 -27.72 -15.13
CA HIS A 160 5.87 -28.14 -15.76
C HIS A 160 6.33 -27.23 -16.90
N THR A 161 5.59 -26.15 -17.20
CA THR A 161 5.99 -25.18 -18.22
C THR A 161 7.09 -24.29 -17.68
N LYS A 162 8.21 -24.22 -18.40
CA LYS A 162 9.26 -23.24 -18.14
C LYS A 162 8.77 -21.85 -18.55
N THR A 163 8.78 -20.91 -17.62
CA THR A 163 8.44 -19.50 -17.88
C THR A 163 9.74 -18.74 -18.14
N MET A 164 9.78 -17.96 -19.21
CA MET A 164 10.94 -17.16 -19.57
C MET A 164 10.82 -15.76 -18.97
N ILE A 165 11.90 -15.25 -18.40
CA ILE A 165 12.04 -13.85 -17.95
C ILE A 165 13.38 -13.30 -18.40
N ARG A 166 13.42 -12.00 -18.71
CA ARG A 166 14.65 -11.29 -19.04
C ARG A 166 15.11 -10.47 -17.84
N ILE A 167 16.34 -10.72 -17.40
CA ILE A 167 17.04 -9.94 -16.39
C ILE A 167 17.86 -8.86 -17.10
N SER A 168 17.78 -7.62 -16.63
CA SER A 168 18.54 -6.49 -17.17
C SER A 168 19.34 -5.81 -16.07
N LYS A 169 20.57 -5.40 -16.34
CA LYS A 169 21.32 -4.61 -15.36
C LYS A 169 20.67 -3.25 -15.08
N ASP A 170 19.94 -2.72 -16.06
CA ASP A 170 19.31 -1.41 -15.93
C ASP A 170 18.03 -1.53 -15.09
N ILE A 171 18.04 -0.89 -13.92
CA ILE A 171 16.88 -0.84 -13.05
C ILE A 171 15.79 0.03 -13.71
N GLN A 172 14.62 -0.56 -13.91
CA GLN A 172 13.42 0.18 -14.31
C GLN A 172 12.72 0.62 -13.03
N TYR A 173 12.84 1.89 -12.66
CA TYR A 173 12.13 2.47 -11.51
C TYR A 173 10.63 2.63 -11.83
N LYS A 174 9.91 1.51 -11.85
CA LYS A 174 8.47 1.40 -12.14
C LYS A 174 7.80 0.59 -11.06
N ALA A 175 6.59 1.01 -10.70
CA ALA A 175 5.80 0.30 -9.71
C ALA A 175 5.48 -1.13 -10.18
N LEU A 176 5.65 -2.09 -9.27
CA LEU A 176 5.33 -3.49 -9.43
C LEU A 176 3.82 -3.69 -9.24
N SER A 177 3.18 -4.41 -10.16
CA SER A 177 1.73 -4.64 -10.11
C SER A 177 1.28 -5.70 -9.11
N ASP A 178 2.21 -6.51 -8.61
CA ASP A 178 2.00 -7.68 -7.76
C ASP A 178 2.53 -7.47 -6.33
N VAL A 179 2.98 -6.25 -5.99
CA VAL A 179 3.47 -5.88 -4.65
C VAL A 179 2.45 -6.17 -3.55
N ALA A 180 1.16 -6.19 -3.87
CA ALA A 180 0.09 -6.50 -2.91
C ALA A 180 0.28 -7.85 -2.20
N PHE A 181 1.01 -8.79 -2.80
CA PHE A 181 1.34 -10.06 -2.15
C PHE A 181 2.38 -9.92 -1.02
N LEU A 182 3.20 -8.87 -1.06
CA LEU A 182 4.24 -8.59 -0.07
C LEU A 182 3.72 -7.79 1.13
N VAL A 183 2.55 -7.18 1.00
CA VAL A 183 2.01 -6.25 2.00
C VAL A 183 1.33 -7.02 3.12
N LEU A 184 1.85 -6.84 4.33
CA LEU A 184 1.27 -7.34 5.57
C LEU A 184 0.48 -6.24 6.29
N THR A 185 -0.42 -6.65 7.18
CA THR A 185 -1.09 -5.76 8.13
C THR A 185 -0.38 -5.78 9.48
N GLU A 186 -0.57 -4.73 10.28
CA GLU A 186 0.05 -4.61 11.62
C GLU A 186 -0.28 -5.79 12.57
N ASP A 187 -1.39 -6.52 12.37
CA ASP A 187 -1.72 -7.73 13.15
C ASP A 187 -0.96 -9.00 12.72
N GLN A 188 -0.25 -8.96 11.59
CA GLN A 188 0.55 -10.06 11.06
C GLN A 188 2.04 -9.96 11.43
N VAL A 189 2.45 -8.86 12.08
CA VAL A 189 3.86 -8.57 12.43
C VAL A 189 4.02 -8.25 13.90
N ASP A 190 5.25 -8.32 14.41
CA ASP A 190 5.59 -7.78 15.73
C ASP A 190 5.93 -6.29 15.60
N VAL A 191 4.89 -5.46 15.70
CA VAL A 191 4.99 -3.99 15.60
C VAL A 191 6.01 -3.43 16.60
N THR A 192 6.22 -4.07 17.76
CA THR A 192 7.11 -3.52 18.80
C THR A 192 8.59 -3.56 18.42
N VAL A 193 8.97 -4.44 17.50
CA VAL A 193 10.33 -4.55 16.97
C VAL A 193 10.46 -3.96 15.57
N ASP A 194 9.38 -3.94 14.80
CA ASP A 194 9.39 -3.46 13.42
C ASP A 194 9.10 -1.97 13.28
N ASP A 195 8.29 -1.39 14.17
CA ASP A 195 7.99 0.03 14.22
C ASP A 195 8.47 0.61 15.56
N THR A 196 9.76 0.89 15.62
CA THR A 196 10.45 1.26 16.88
C THR A 196 10.09 2.65 17.42
N GLN A 197 9.26 3.44 16.71
CA GLN A 197 8.83 4.78 17.11
C GLN A 197 9.98 5.70 17.56
N SER A 198 11.17 5.57 16.95
CA SER A 198 12.31 6.40 17.35
C SER A 198 12.08 7.85 16.92
N ASN A 199 11.72 8.69 17.90
CA ASN A 199 11.46 10.11 17.68
C ASN A 199 12.79 10.89 17.71
N SER A 200 13.21 11.43 16.56
CA SER A 200 14.43 12.23 16.46
C SER A 200 14.36 13.51 17.31
N ALA A 201 13.16 14.02 17.63
CA ALA A 201 12.97 15.23 18.45
C ALA A 201 13.51 15.13 19.88
N ASP A 202 13.45 13.95 20.49
CA ASP A 202 13.94 13.77 21.86
C ASP A 202 15.47 13.85 21.94
N THR A 203 16.16 13.66 20.81
CA THR A 203 17.63 13.69 20.73
C THR A 203 18.19 14.89 19.98
N GLU A 204 17.40 15.52 19.10
CA GLU A 204 17.85 16.59 18.20
C GLU A 204 17.19 17.95 18.46
N GLY A 205 16.13 18.02 19.28
CA GLY A 205 15.51 19.29 19.66
C GLY A 205 16.39 20.12 20.59
N ASP A 206 16.45 21.42 20.34
CA ASP A 206 17.21 22.38 21.18
C ASP A 206 16.39 22.91 22.38
N GLY A 207 15.12 22.52 22.47
CA GLY A 207 14.18 22.95 23.51
C GLY A 207 13.56 24.33 23.30
N SER A 208 13.85 25.00 22.17
CA SER A 208 13.25 26.28 21.77
C SER A 208 12.04 26.15 20.85
N GLU A 209 11.73 24.92 20.40
CA GLU A 209 10.61 24.65 19.49
C GLU A 209 9.29 25.24 19.98
N ASN A 210 8.53 25.81 19.04
CA ASN A 210 7.18 26.26 19.32
C ASN A 210 6.22 25.07 19.20
N ILE A 211 5.36 24.87 20.20
CA ILE A 211 4.39 23.77 20.23
C ILE A 211 2.97 24.20 19.80
N GLU A 212 2.77 25.50 19.59
CA GLU A 212 1.47 26.06 19.23
C GLU A 212 1.22 25.94 17.72
N ALA A 213 -0.03 25.69 17.36
CA ALA A 213 -0.46 25.51 15.97
C ALA A 213 -0.45 26.81 15.16
N ASP A 214 -0.61 27.97 15.81
CA ASP A 214 -0.67 29.28 15.19
C ASP A 214 0.69 30.00 15.13
N ALA A 215 1.76 29.37 15.64
CA ALA A 215 3.11 29.92 15.76
C ALA A 215 3.63 30.58 14.47
N TYR A 216 3.27 30.02 13.32
CA TYR A 216 3.77 30.41 12.01
C TYR A 216 2.66 30.71 10.99
N GLU A 217 1.46 31.09 11.45
CA GLU A 217 0.29 31.32 10.58
C GLU A 217 0.56 32.32 9.43
N SER A 218 1.46 33.28 9.67
CA SER A 218 1.85 34.29 8.66
C SER A 218 2.95 33.83 7.68
N ALA A 219 3.65 32.74 7.99
CA ALA A 219 4.82 32.28 7.23
C ALA A 219 4.46 31.20 6.19
N GLY A 220 3.38 30.45 6.41
CA GLY A 220 2.96 29.39 5.50
C GLY A 220 1.66 28.74 5.93
N ARG A 221 1.38 27.59 5.32
CA ARG A 221 0.18 26.80 5.62
C ARG A 221 0.50 25.84 6.76
N LEU A 222 -0.36 25.78 7.78
CA LEU A 222 -0.27 24.79 8.84
C LEU A 222 -0.74 23.42 8.33
N GLY A 223 0.02 22.38 8.65
CA GLY A 223 -0.39 21.00 8.45
C GLY A 223 0.08 20.09 9.57
N ILE A 224 -0.39 18.85 9.50
CA ILE A 224 -0.02 17.78 10.42
C ILE A 224 0.51 16.58 9.63
N ASP A 225 1.32 15.74 10.27
CA ASP A 225 1.56 14.39 9.81
C ASP A 225 1.10 13.37 10.85
N VAL A 226 0.46 12.29 10.36
CA VAL A 226 -0.25 11.33 11.22
C VAL A 226 -0.12 9.89 10.75
N SER A 227 -0.22 8.97 11.71
CA SER A 227 -0.13 7.52 11.53
C SER A 227 -1.08 6.77 12.47
N SER A 228 -0.96 5.44 12.51
CA SER A 228 -1.64 4.61 13.50
C SER A 228 -1.31 4.99 14.95
N HIS A 229 -0.18 5.65 15.22
CA HIS A 229 0.19 6.12 16.56
C HIS A 229 -0.70 7.23 17.12
N ASN A 230 -1.38 8.00 16.26
CA ASN A 230 -2.27 9.08 16.69
C ASN A 230 -3.68 8.58 17.04
N GLY A 231 -3.95 7.28 16.86
CA GLY A 231 -5.25 6.69 17.17
C GLY A 231 -6.38 7.20 16.26
N GLU A 232 -7.56 7.40 16.85
CA GLU A 232 -8.74 7.88 16.13
C GLU A 232 -8.73 9.41 16.04
N ILE A 233 -8.97 9.93 14.84
CA ILE A 233 -8.90 11.36 14.55
C ILE A 233 -10.27 11.92 14.17
N ASN A 234 -10.71 12.94 14.90
CA ASN A 234 -11.86 13.75 14.51
C ASN A 234 -11.46 14.82 13.49
N TRP A 235 -11.46 14.43 12.21
CA TRP A 235 -11.05 15.30 11.11
C TRP A 235 -11.89 16.59 10.94
N THR A 236 -13.11 16.63 11.47
CA THR A 236 -13.92 17.86 11.45
C THR A 236 -13.33 18.89 12.43
N GLU A 237 -13.02 18.45 13.64
CA GLU A 237 -12.38 19.31 14.64
C GLU A 237 -10.97 19.72 14.23
N VAL A 238 -10.22 18.82 13.58
CA VAL A 238 -8.90 19.13 13.00
C VAL A 238 -9.00 20.26 11.97
N LYS A 239 -10.00 20.20 11.08
CA LYS A 239 -10.26 21.28 10.11
C LYS A 239 -10.61 22.60 10.80
N GLU A 240 -11.48 22.54 11.81
CA GLU A 240 -11.90 23.71 12.60
C GLU A 240 -10.75 24.32 13.41
N ALA A 241 -9.77 23.50 13.80
CA ALA A 241 -8.54 23.93 14.48
C ALA A 241 -7.54 24.64 13.55
N GLY A 242 -7.87 24.80 12.26
CA GLY A 242 -7.07 25.57 11.31
C GLY A 242 -6.07 24.75 10.49
N VAL A 243 -6.07 23.43 10.61
CA VAL A 243 -5.20 22.54 9.80
C VAL A 243 -5.57 22.64 8.32
N GLN A 244 -4.57 22.92 7.49
CA GLN A 244 -4.74 23.24 6.07
C GLN A 244 -4.22 22.15 5.12
N PHE A 245 -3.48 21.16 5.63
CA PHE A 245 -3.10 19.95 4.92
C PHE A 245 -2.72 18.83 5.91
N ALA A 246 -2.69 17.58 5.44
CA ALA A 246 -2.21 16.44 6.22
C ALA A 246 -1.30 15.54 5.37
N ILE A 247 -0.21 15.03 5.95
CA ILE A 247 0.65 13.99 5.35
C ILE A 247 0.41 12.70 6.14
N ILE A 248 -0.09 11.65 5.50
CA ILE A 248 -0.60 10.46 6.20
C ILE A 248 0.32 9.27 5.93
N ARG A 249 0.71 8.52 6.97
CA ARG A 249 1.55 7.33 6.81
C ARG A 249 0.82 6.26 6.00
N CYS A 250 1.36 5.88 4.85
CA CYS A 250 0.87 4.73 4.08
C CYS A 250 1.21 3.43 4.79
N GLY A 251 2.44 3.35 5.26
CA GLY A 251 3.02 2.13 5.78
C GLY A 251 4.49 2.32 6.08
N TYR A 252 5.11 1.22 6.42
CA TYR A 252 6.50 1.17 6.77
C TYR A 252 7.11 -0.14 6.33
N ARG A 253 8.44 -0.17 6.21
CA ARG A 253 9.17 -1.42 6.14
C ARG A 253 9.72 -1.77 7.51
N GLY A 254 9.44 -2.98 7.97
CA GLY A 254 9.80 -3.43 9.31
C GLY A 254 11.30 -3.35 9.56
N ALA A 255 11.69 -2.71 10.67
CA ALA A 255 13.09 -2.52 11.03
C ALA A 255 13.86 -3.83 11.27
N SER A 256 13.17 -4.88 11.72
CA SER A 256 13.75 -6.20 11.99
C SER A 256 13.37 -7.24 10.94
N SER A 257 12.10 -7.33 10.58
CA SER A 257 11.59 -8.31 9.61
C SER A 257 11.93 -7.96 8.17
N GLY A 258 12.00 -6.67 7.84
CA GLY A 258 12.06 -6.20 6.46
C GLY A 258 10.73 -6.29 5.71
N SER A 259 9.64 -6.69 6.37
CA SER A 259 8.32 -6.82 5.75
C SER A 259 7.74 -5.46 5.37
N LEU A 260 7.00 -5.41 4.27
CA LEU A 260 6.16 -4.25 3.94
C LEU A 260 4.89 -4.31 4.78
N VAL A 261 4.60 -3.26 5.54
CA VAL A 261 3.45 -3.23 6.46
C VAL A 261 2.59 -2.01 6.18
N LEU A 262 1.30 -2.24 5.94
CA LEU A 262 0.31 -1.19 5.80
C LEU A 262 -0.05 -0.60 7.16
N ASP A 263 -0.01 0.73 7.27
CA ASP A 263 -0.45 1.43 8.47
C ASP A 263 -1.94 1.17 8.70
N SER A 264 -2.28 0.68 9.89
CA SER A 264 -3.65 0.22 10.19
C SER A 264 -4.72 1.32 10.12
N ARG A 265 -4.31 2.60 10.20
CA ARG A 265 -5.20 3.76 10.13
C ARG A 265 -5.11 4.49 8.79
N PHE A 266 -4.25 4.08 7.84
CA PHE A 266 -4.07 4.77 6.56
C PHE A 266 -5.39 5.04 5.84
N ALA A 267 -6.18 4.00 5.57
CA ALA A 267 -7.43 4.14 4.81
C ALA A 267 -8.49 4.99 5.53
N GLU A 268 -8.54 4.92 6.86
CA GLU A 268 -9.44 5.74 7.68
C GLU A 268 -9.04 7.21 7.65
N ASN A 269 -7.75 7.48 7.87
CA ASN A 269 -7.18 8.83 7.88
C ASN A 269 -7.32 9.49 6.50
N MET A 270 -6.99 8.79 5.41
CA MET A 270 -7.14 9.30 4.05
C MET A 270 -8.59 9.72 3.77
N ARG A 271 -9.56 8.84 4.06
CA ARG A 271 -10.99 9.15 3.84
C ARG A 271 -11.48 10.27 4.74
N GLY A 272 -11.05 10.29 6.00
CA GLY A 272 -11.42 11.28 6.99
C GLY A 272 -10.96 12.69 6.59
N ALA A 273 -9.68 12.84 6.26
CA ALA A 273 -9.08 14.09 5.83
C ALA A 273 -9.71 14.62 4.53
N ILE A 274 -9.83 13.76 3.51
CA ILE A 274 -10.46 14.12 2.22
C ILE A 274 -11.91 14.57 2.44
N LYS A 275 -12.68 13.84 3.24
CA LYS A 275 -14.08 14.19 3.55
C LYS A 275 -14.20 15.53 4.29
N ALA A 276 -13.24 15.87 5.14
CA ALA A 276 -13.15 17.16 5.81
C ALA A 276 -12.65 18.30 4.90
N GLY A 277 -12.29 18.01 3.64
CA GLY A 277 -11.73 18.99 2.72
C GLY A 277 -10.33 19.46 3.12
N ILE A 278 -9.54 18.55 3.69
CA ILE A 278 -8.12 18.76 3.98
C ILE A 278 -7.31 18.10 2.85
N PRO A 279 -6.50 18.88 2.11
CA PRO A 279 -5.55 18.34 1.14
C PRO A 279 -4.62 17.30 1.76
N VAL A 280 -4.42 16.17 1.07
CA VAL A 280 -3.64 15.04 1.58
C VAL A 280 -2.37 14.77 0.78
N GLY A 281 -1.30 14.48 1.50
CA GLY A 281 -0.10 13.81 1.03
C GLY A 281 0.12 12.52 1.79
N VAL A 282 1.17 11.79 1.42
CA VAL A 282 1.45 10.48 2.00
C VAL A 282 2.92 10.36 2.33
N TYR A 283 3.28 9.62 3.37
CA TYR A 283 4.67 9.23 3.60
C TYR A 283 4.81 7.72 3.84
N PHE A 284 6.01 7.20 3.57
CA PHE A 284 6.38 5.81 3.83
C PHE A 284 7.67 5.77 4.65
N PHE A 285 7.63 5.12 5.81
CA PHE A 285 8.81 4.94 6.66
C PHE A 285 9.68 3.80 6.11
N SER A 286 10.81 4.17 5.52
CA SER A 286 11.68 3.25 4.81
C SER A 286 12.69 2.59 5.75
N GLN A 287 12.84 1.28 5.56
CA GLN A 287 13.98 0.52 6.07
C GLN A 287 14.62 -0.28 4.93
N ALA A 288 14.42 0.10 3.66
CA ALA A 288 15.08 -0.51 2.51
C ALA A 288 16.61 -0.52 2.67
N VAL A 289 17.24 -1.62 2.26
CA VAL A 289 18.71 -1.80 2.26
C VAL A 289 19.28 -1.84 0.85
N ASN A 290 18.43 -1.80 -0.18
CA ASN A 290 18.82 -1.72 -1.59
C ASN A 290 17.70 -1.07 -2.43
N GLU A 291 18.01 -0.77 -3.70
CA GLU A 291 17.07 -0.13 -4.63
C GLU A 291 15.86 -1.02 -4.97
N THR A 292 16.02 -2.34 -4.96
CA THR A 292 14.94 -3.31 -5.19
C THR A 292 13.83 -3.14 -4.15
N GLU A 293 14.19 -3.13 -2.88
CA GLU A 293 13.24 -2.93 -1.79
C GLU A 293 12.62 -1.53 -1.80
N ALA A 294 13.37 -0.50 -2.20
CA ALA A 294 12.86 0.85 -2.36
C ALA A 294 11.77 0.94 -3.44
N ILE A 295 11.94 0.17 -4.53
CA ILE A 295 10.94 0.04 -5.59
C ILE A 295 9.70 -0.68 -5.05
N GLU A 296 9.85 -1.74 -4.26
CA GLU A 296 8.71 -2.41 -3.62
C GLU A 296 7.96 -1.47 -2.66
N GLU A 297 8.66 -0.70 -1.82
CA GLU A 297 8.08 0.32 -0.94
C GLU A 297 7.27 1.34 -1.75
N ALA A 298 7.86 1.91 -2.80
CA ALA A 298 7.18 2.85 -3.69
C ALA A 298 5.98 2.20 -4.41
N SER A 299 6.10 0.93 -4.80
CA SER A 299 5.03 0.18 -5.47
C SER A 299 3.82 0.01 -4.57
N MET A 300 4.04 -0.31 -3.29
CA MET A 300 2.97 -0.41 -2.29
C MET A 300 2.24 0.94 -2.17
N VAL A 301 2.99 2.04 -2.05
CA VAL A 301 2.37 3.37 -1.94
C VAL A 301 1.56 3.71 -3.19
N VAL A 302 2.06 3.41 -4.39
CA VAL A 302 1.34 3.63 -5.66
C VAL A 302 0.04 2.82 -5.72
N GLU A 303 0.10 1.55 -5.30
CA GLU A 303 -1.06 0.65 -5.29
C GLU A 303 -2.14 1.13 -4.31
N GLU A 304 -1.75 1.59 -3.13
CA GLU A 304 -2.68 2.09 -2.11
C GLU A 304 -3.23 3.49 -2.44
N CYS A 305 -2.40 4.35 -3.05
CA CYS A 305 -2.79 5.72 -3.39
C CYS A 305 -3.69 5.82 -4.62
N LYS A 306 -3.75 4.81 -5.51
CA LYS A 306 -4.58 4.86 -6.73
C LYS A 306 -6.08 5.04 -6.46
N LEU A 307 -6.52 4.78 -5.23
CA LEU A 307 -7.90 4.94 -4.78
C LEU A 307 -8.24 6.38 -4.39
N TYR A 308 -7.24 7.25 -4.31
CA TYR A 308 -7.35 8.61 -3.80
C TYR A 308 -6.76 9.62 -4.79
N LEU A 309 -7.21 10.87 -4.69
CA LEU A 309 -6.54 11.99 -5.35
C LEU A 309 -5.62 12.63 -4.31
N LEU A 310 -4.31 12.63 -4.58
CA LEU A 310 -3.33 13.29 -3.74
C LEU A 310 -3.18 14.74 -4.18
N ASP A 311 -3.21 15.65 -3.20
CA ASP A 311 -3.01 17.10 -3.41
C ASP A 311 -1.57 17.53 -3.07
N LEU A 312 -0.82 16.65 -2.40
CA LEU A 312 0.55 16.86 -1.94
C LEU A 312 1.42 15.65 -2.36
N PRO A 313 2.77 15.80 -2.28
CA PRO A 313 3.69 14.74 -2.65
C PRO A 313 3.60 13.47 -1.79
N VAL A 314 4.19 12.41 -2.31
CA VAL A 314 4.53 11.19 -1.59
C VAL A 314 5.97 11.31 -1.08
N PHE A 315 6.13 11.26 0.23
CA PHE A 315 7.43 11.37 0.89
C PHE A 315 8.00 10.01 1.24
N ILE A 316 9.28 9.79 0.95
CA ILE A 316 10.05 8.77 1.65
C ILE A 316 10.59 9.37 2.94
N ASP A 317 10.36 8.66 4.04
CA ASP A 317 10.93 8.95 5.34
C ASP A 317 12.08 7.96 5.59
N SER A 318 13.32 8.44 5.47
CA SER A 318 14.51 7.66 5.78
C SER A 318 15.17 8.20 7.03
N GLU A 319 14.90 7.53 8.15
CA GLU A 319 15.44 7.86 9.46
C GLU A 319 16.04 6.62 10.15
N SER A 320 16.59 6.84 11.35
CA SER A 320 17.06 5.73 12.16
C SER A 320 15.88 4.96 12.72
N ALA A 321 15.99 3.64 12.89
CA ALA A 321 15.07 2.84 13.70
C ALA A 321 15.73 2.46 15.04
N GLY A 322 16.10 3.48 15.82
CA GLY A 322 16.70 3.31 17.14
C GLY A 322 18.12 2.71 17.17
N GLY A 323 18.87 2.78 16.07
CA GLY A 323 20.24 2.26 15.94
C GLY A 323 20.35 0.74 15.77
N LYS A 324 19.22 0.04 15.62
CA LYS A 324 19.14 -1.41 15.41
C LYS A 324 18.40 -1.81 14.13
N GLY A 325 17.82 -0.84 13.40
CA GLY A 325 17.18 -1.09 12.13
C GLY A 325 18.15 -1.57 11.08
N ARG A 326 17.65 -2.40 10.17
CA ARG A 326 18.42 -2.92 9.05
C ARG A 326 19.00 -1.82 8.14
N ALA A 327 18.35 -0.65 8.04
CA ALA A 327 18.83 0.49 7.26
C ALA A 327 19.74 1.46 8.04
N ASP A 328 19.97 1.27 9.35
CA ASP A 328 20.74 2.21 10.18
C ASP A 328 22.22 2.30 9.79
N ARG A 329 22.76 1.25 9.18
CA ARG A 329 24.20 1.11 8.86
C ARG A 329 24.55 1.44 7.42
N LEU A 330 23.57 1.74 6.57
CA LEU A 330 23.82 2.15 5.19
C LEU A 330 24.70 3.40 5.17
N ASP A 331 25.65 3.41 4.24
CA ASP A 331 26.42 4.60 3.96
C ASP A 331 25.60 5.66 3.20
N VAL A 332 26.22 6.81 2.94
CA VAL A 332 25.55 7.95 2.31
C VAL A 332 25.15 7.64 0.87
N ASP A 333 26.01 6.93 0.12
CA ASP A 333 25.78 6.66 -1.30
C ASP A 333 24.68 5.61 -1.46
N GLU A 334 24.73 4.54 -0.67
CA GLU A 334 23.71 3.49 -0.62
C GLU A 334 22.34 4.08 -0.27
N ARG A 335 22.27 4.88 0.80
CA ARG A 335 21.03 5.50 1.24
C ARG A 335 20.48 6.47 0.20
N THR A 336 21.35 7.29 -0.39
CA THR A 336 20.93 8.22 -1.45
C THR A 336 20.40 7.48 -2.67
N ALA A 337 21.00 6.36 -3.05
CA ALA A 337 20.51 5.54 -4.15
C ALA A 337 19.11 4.96 -3.86
N ILE A 338 18.90 4.44 -2.64
CA ILE A 338 17.60 3.94 -2.16
C ILE A 338 16.53 5.04 -2.18
N THR A 339 16.85 6.20 -1.60
CA THR A 339 15.94 7.36 -1.58
C THR A 339 15.57 7.80 -2.99
N ARG A 340 16.54 7.88 -3.90
CA ARG A 340 16.30 8.22 -5.30
C ARG A 340 15.45 7.16 -6.00
N ALA A 341 15.74 5.87 -5.81
CA ALA A 341 14.99 4.78 -6.44
C ALA A 341 13.50 4.82 -6.08
N PHE A 342 13.18 5.10 -4.81
CA PHE A 342 11.81 5.33 -4.36
C PHE A 342 11.19 6.53 -5.08
N CYS A 343 11.85 7.70 -5.04
CA CYS A 343 11.31 8.93 -5.61
C CYS A 343 11.14 8.85 -7.14
N GLU A 344 12.05 8.21 -7.86
CA GLU A 344 11.93 7.96 -9.30
C GLU A 344 10.73 7.05 -9.61
N THR A 345 10.53 6.00 -8.81
CA THR A 345 9.40 5.07 -8.98
C THR A 345 8.05 5.76 -8.77
N ILE A 346 7.95 6.61 -7.76
CA ILE A 346 6.77 7.47 -7.51
C ILE A 346 6.54 8.43 -8.68
N THR A 347 7.59 9.13 -9.13
CA THR A 347 7.51 10.10 -10.22
C THR A 347 7.10 9.45 -11.54
N ASN A 348 7.69 8.29 -11.87
CA ASN A 348 7.36 7.51 -13.06
C ASN A 348 5.93 6.95 -13.01
N SER A 349 5.34 6.85 -11.83
CA SER A 349 3.94 6.44 -11.62
C SER A 349 2.95 7.61 -11.70
N GLY A 350 3.44 8.85 -11.89
CA GLY A 350 2.63 10.04 -12.11
C GLY A 350 2.33 10.87 -10.86
N TYR A 351 2.99 10.59 -9.74
CA TYR A 351 2.86 11.36 -8.49
C TYR A 351 4.06 12.30 -8.28
N GLU A 352 3.88 13.35 -7.50
CA GLU A 352 5.01 14.15 -7.01
C GLU A 352 5.72 13.39 -5.88
N ALA A 353 7.04 13.35 -5.91
CA ALA A 353 7.86 12.69 -4.89
C ALA A 353 8.58 13.71 -4.00
N GLY A 354 8.78 13.36 -2.74
CA GLY A 354 9.54 14.14 -1.78
C GLY A 354 10.38 13.28 -0.85
N VAL A 355 11.30 13.91 -0.15
CA VAL A 355 12.18 13.29 0.85
C VAL A 355 11.98 14.02 2.16
N TYR A 356 11.70 13.25 3.20
CA TYR A 356 11.71 13.72 4.57
C TYR A 356 13.02 13.30 5.24
N ALA A 357 13.66 14.24 5.95
CA ALA A 357 14.79 13.94 6.82
C ALA A 357 15.00 15.05 7.86
N SER A 358 15.62 14.70 8.99
CA SER A 358 16.10 15.68 9.96
C SER A 358 17.27 16.51 9.41
N LYS A 359 17.50 17.72 9.95
CA LYS A 359 18.68 18.55 9.59
C LYS A 359 19.98 17.74 9.61
N LYS A 360 20.18 16.90 10.61
CA LYS A 360 21.38 16.08 10.76
C LYS A 360 21.49 15.06 9.62
N TRP A 361 20.37 14.43 9.26
CA TRP A 361 20.34 13.45 8.17
C TRP A 361 20.60 14.10 6.82
N TRP A 362 19.97 15.24 6.53
CA TRP A 362 20.25 16.03 5.34
C TRP A 362 21.73 16.41 5.18
N ASN A 363 22.42 16.66 6.29
CA ASN A 363 23.83 17.07 6.27
C ASN A 363 24.84 15.91 6.29
N SER A 364 24.45 14.71 6.72
CA SER A 364 25.43 13.66 7.04
C SER A 364 25.05 12.23 6.63
N LYS A 365 23.82 12.01 6.16
CA LYS A 365 23.29 10.70 5.79
C LYS A 365 22.77 10.63 4.36
N LEU A 366 22.58 11.77 3.71
CA LEU A 366 22.12 11.88 2.33
C LEU A 366 23.04 12.82 1.55
N ASP A 367 23.23 12.54 0.27
CA ASP A 367 23.76 13.51 -0.68
C ASP A 367 22.60 14.33 -1.25
N ALA A 368 22.37 15.49 -0.64
CA ALA A 368 21.27 16.39 -1.00
C ALA A 368 21.35 16.91 -2.45
N GLU A 369 22.55 16.99 -3.04
CA GLU A 369 22.70 17.48 -4.42
C GLU A 369 22.01 16.55 -5.44
N GLN A 370 21.99 15.24 -5.14
CA GLN A 370 21.35 14.21 -5.97
C GLN A 370 19.82 14.16 -5.81
N LEU A 371 19.26 14.88 -4.84
CA LEU A 371 17.83 14.85 -4.48
C LEU A 371 17.08 16.15 -4.79
N THR A 372 17.75 17.12 -5.43
CA THR A 372 17.23 18.47 -5.72
C THR A 372 16.00 18.52 -6.64
N LEU A 373 15.68 17.42 -7.34
CA LEU A 373 14.49 17.30 -8.19
C LEU A 373 13.21 16.98 -7.40
N TYR A 374 13.35 16.56 -6.15
CA TYR A 374 12.23 16.14 -5.29
C TYR A 374 11.88 17.21 -4.27
N HIS A 375 10.66 17.16 -3.76
CA HIS A 375 10.25 18.01 -2.64
C HIS A 375 11.08 17.70 -1.40
N SER A 376 11.39 18.74 -0.61
CA SER A 376 12.15 18.57 0.64
C SER A 376 11.29 18.90 1.85
N TRP A 377 11.21 17.94 2.77
CA TRP A 377 10.54 18.08 4.06
C TRP A 377 11.58 17.96 5.17
N LEU A 378 11.86 19.09 5.82
CA LEU A 378 12.88 19.21 6.85
C LEU A 378 12.27 19.00 8.24
N ALA A 379 12.81 18.07 9.01
CA ALA A 379 12.59 18.04 10.46
C ALA A 379 13.68 18.84 11.19
N GLN A 380 13.25 19.88 11.91
CA GLN A 380 14.13 20.63 12.80
C GLN A 380 13.33 21.30 13.93
N TYR A 381 13.48 20.79 15.15
CA TYR A 381 12.70 21.22 16.31
C TYR A 381 13.37 22.40 17.02
N THR A 382 13.11 23.61 16.52
CA THR A 382 13.69 24.89 16.98
C THR A 382 12.73 26.06 16.70
N GLU A 383 12.96 27.23 17.31
CA GLU A 383 12.18 28.45 17.02
C GLU A 383 12.47 29.00 15.62
N THR A 384 13.69 28.86 15.10
CA THR A 384 14.05 29.33 13.75
C THR A 384 15.02 28.35 13.11
N PRO A 385 14.66 27.73 11.97
CA PRO A 385 15.52 26.76 11.32
C PRO A 385 16.77 27.45 10.77
N ASP A 386 17.92 26.83 10.99
CA ASP A 386 19.24 27.27 10.53
C ASP A 386 19.86 26.23 9.57
N TYR A 387 19.01 25.43 8.91
CA TYR A 387 19.41 24.58 7.79
C TYR A 387 19.68 25.45 6.55
N ASP A 388 20.86 25.31 5.96
CA ASP A 388 21.30 26.11 4.81
C ASP A 388 20.69 25.66 3.47
N GLY A 389 20.17 24.43 3.42
CA GLY A 389 19.56 23.86 2.23
C GLY A 389 18.14 24.34 1.99
N TYR A 390 17.63 24.08 0.78
CA TYR A 390 16.26 24.38 0.41
C TYR A 390 15.29 23.34 0.98
N TYR A 391 14.13 23.78 1.47
CA TYR A 391 13.03 22.93 1.93
C TYR A 391 11.68 23.55 1.57
N ASP A 392 10.70 22.72 1.20
CA ASP A 392 9.32 23.12 0.92
C ASP A 392 8.44 23.04 2.18
N TYR A 393 8.77 22.09 3.06
CA TYR A 393 8.05 21.80 4.30
C TYR A 393 9.02 21.81 5.48
N TRP A 394 8.53 22.26 6.63
CA TRP A 394 9.26 22.23 7.88
C TRP A 394 8.40 21.60 8.96
N GLN A 395 8.81 20.44 9.48
CA GLN A 395 8.31 19.88 10.73
C GLN A 395 9.02 20.59 11.88
N TYR A 396 8.29 21.46 12.56
CA TYR A 396 8.84 22.36 13.58
C TYR A 396 8.66 21.84 15.01
N THR A 397 7.72 20.91 15.22
CA THR A 397 7.53 20.25 16.51
C THR A 397 6.89 18.87 16.38
N SER A 398 7.23 17.96 17.29
CA SER A 398 6.52 16.68 17.53
C SER A 398 5.70 16.68 18.82
N LYS A 399 5.50 17.87 19.42
CA LYS A 399 4.85 18.06 20.72
C LYS A 399 3.62 18.96 20.63
N GLY A 400 3.12 19.17 19.41
CA GLY A 400 1.93 19.95 19.16
C GLY A 400 0.67 19.31 19.76
N THR A 401 -0.38 20.10 19.87
CA THR A 401 -1.71 19.65 20.28
C THR A 401 -2.75 20.24 19.34
N ILE A 402 -3.56 19.39 18.72
CA ILE A 402 -4.65 19.79 17.84
C ILE A 402 -5.96 19.20 18.35
N LYS A 403 -7.00 20.05 18.44
CA LYS A 403 -8.33 19.57 18.80
C LYS A 403 -8.80 18.53 17.78
N GLY A 404 -9.27 17.39 18.30
CA GLY A 404 -9.69 16.24 17.48
C GLY A 404 -8.64 15.14 17.36
N ILE A 405 -7.45 15.32 17.94
CA ILE A 405 -6.41 14.29 18.07
C ILE A 405 -6.08 14.14 19.56
N GLU A 406 -6.07 12.90 20.05
CA GLU A 406 -5.65 12.63 21.42
C GLU A 406 -4.11 12.52 21.51
N GLY A 407 -3.51 13.21 22.46
CA GLY A 407 -2.07 13.21 22.67
C GLY A 407 -1.33 14.24 21.82
N LYS A 408 -0.06 13.95 21.52
CA LYS A 408 0.81 14.83 20.75
C LYS A 408 0.63 14.58 19.24
N VAL A 409 0.85 15.63 18.45
CA VAL A 409 0.85 15.55 17.00
C VAL A 409 1.99 16.39 16.44
N ASP A 410 2.54 15.91 15.33
CA ASP A 410 3.61 16.58 14.61
C ASP A 410 3.02 17.73 13.78
N LEU A 411 3.61 18.92 13.91
CA LEU A 411 3.14 20.13 13.25
C LEU A 411 4.14 20.59 12.18
N ASN A 412 3.57 20.97 11.05
CA ASN A 412 4.30 21.30 9.85
C ASN A 412 3.89 22.64 9.28
N ILE A 413 4.85 23.33 8.67
CA ILE A 413 4.59 24.48 7.82
C ILE A 413 4.99 24.15 6.39
N LYS A 414 4.06 24.35 5.46
CA LYS A 414 4.31 24.33 4.01
C LYS A 414 4.44 25.77 3.51
N TYR A 415 5.58 26.10 2.90
CA TYR A 415 5.87 27.47 2.43
C TYR A 415 5.39 27.77 1.00
N ARG A 416 5.08 26.74 0.20
CA ARG A 416 4.61 26.87 -1.19
C ARG A 416 3.28 26.19 -1.42
#